data_AF-T2IX13-F1
#
_entry.id   AF-T2IX13-F1
#
_cell.length_a   1.000
_cell.length_b   1.000
_cell.length_c   1.000
_cell.angle_alpha   90.00
_cell.angle_beta   90.00
_cell.angle_gamma   90.00
#
_symmetry.space_group_name_H-M   'P 1'
#
loop_
_entity.id
_entity.type
_entity.pdbx_description
1 polymer ?
#
loop_
_entity_poly.entity_id
_entity_poly.type
_entity_poly.pdbx_seq_one_letter_code
_entity_poly.pdbx_strand_id
1 'polypeptide(L)'
;MVAAAMSLQEYNLYRATVPESKFRVLYQDDNAVPNGSILVSNQLPQIEQEGLNDVLSSAPPMIPASVGYIANGEVPNYQELIGVIERVTPITDNIQEQPAMLYEEEKVEN
;
A
#
# COMPACT_ATOMS: atom_id res chain seq x y z
N MET A 1 27.26 0.98 -4.15
CA MET A 1 26.07 1.08 -5.02
C MET A 1 24.90 1.40 -4.13
N VAL A 2 24.09 2.41 -4.45
CA VAL A 2 22.91 2.78 -3.67
C VAL A 2 21.68 2.32 -4.46
N ALA A 3 20.76 1.63 -3.80
CA ALA A 3 19.48 1.22 -4.36
C ALA A 3 18.35 1.85 -3.52
N ALA A 4 17.25 2.18 -4.18
CA ALA A 4 16.05 2.72 -3.54
C ALA A 4 14.82 2.03 -4.14
N ALA A 5 13.73 2.01 -3.38
CA ALA A 5 12.43 1.52 -3.81
C ALA A 5 11.45 2.70 -3.92
N MET A 6 10.56 2.66 -4.91
CA MET A 6 9.49 3.64 -5.08
C MET A 6 8.32 3.00 -5.82
N SER A 7 7.14 3.62 -5.75
CA SER A 7 5.97 3.13 -6.49
C SER A 7 6.15 3.29 -8.00
N LEU A 8 5.55 2.39 -8.79
CA LEU A 8 5.58 2.48 -10.25
C LEU A 8 4.89 3.76 -10.77
N GLN A 9 3.83 4.20 -10.08
CA GLN A 9 3.14 5.45 -10.41
C GLN A 9 4.08 6.65 -10.25
N GLU A 10 4.81 6.72 -9.15
CA GLU A 10 5.73 7.81 -8.88
C GLU A 10 6.96 7.77 -9.78
N TYR A 11 7.45 6.57 -10.08
CA TYR A 11 8.47 6.38 -11.12
C TYR A 11 7.97 6.93 -12.47
N ASN A 12 6.77 6.58 -12.91
CA ASN A 12 6.22 7.06 -14.18
C ASN A 12 6.01 8.57 -14.20
N LEU A 13 5.67 9.18 -13.05
CA LEU A 13 5.55 10.63 -12.91
C LEU A 13 6.89 11.35 -13.09
N TYR A 14 7.97 10.83 -12.51
CA TYR A 14 9.27 11.51 -12.48
C TYR A 14 10.30 10.99 -13.48
N ARG A 15 10.10 9.85 -14.14
CA ARG A 15 11.11 9.24 -15.03
C ARG A 15 11.59 10.18 -16.14
N ALA A 16 10.73 11.08 -16.62
CA ALA A 16 11.08 12.05 -17.66
C ALA A 16 12.03 13.16 -17.17
N THR A 17 12.10 13.40 -15.85
CA THR A 17 12.95 14.45 -15.27
C THR A 17 14.37 13.96 -14.97
N VAL A 18 14.62 12.64 -15.07
CA VAL A 18 15.92 12.05 -14.79
C VAL A 18 16.48 11.35 -16.03
N PRO A 19 17.74 11.64 -16.42
CA PRO A 19 18.36 10.97 -17.56
C PRO A 19 18.44 9.45 -17.37
N GLU A 20 18.02 8.68 -18.39
CA GLU A 20 17.98 7.20 -18.38
C GLU A 20 19.32 6.54 -18.03
N SER A 21 20.45 7.22 -18.25
CA SER A 21 21.78 6.69 -17.92
C SER A 21 22.13 6.76 -16.43
N LYS A 22 21.31 7.41 -15.58
CA LYS A 22 21.61 7.63 -14.16
C LYS A 22 21.06 6.55 -13.23
N PHE A 23 20.06 5.79 -13.66
CA PHE A 23 19.53 4.66 -12.89
C PHE A 23 19.02 3.56 -13.83
N ARG A 24 18.85 2.36 -13.28
CA ARG A 24 18.19 1.24 -13.95
C ARG A 24 17.21 0.60 -12.99
N VAL A 25 16.10 0.11 -13.49
CA VAL A 25 15.17 -0.72 -12.71
C VAL A 25 15.85 -2.06 -12.46
N LEU A 26 16.09 -2.39 -11.18
CA LEU A 26 16.69 -3.66 -10.78
C LEU A 26 15.65 -4.76 -10.63
N TYR A 27 14.46 -4.40 -10.15
CA TYR A 27 13.35 -5.29 -9.90
C TYR A 27 12.04 -4.48 -9.95
N GLN A 28 10.99 -5.08 -10.47
CA GLN A 28 9.63 -4.57 -10.41
C GLN A 28 8.77 -5.66 -9.78
N ASP A 29 8.02 -5.31 -8.74
CA ASP A 29 7.03 -6.21 -8.17
C ASP A 29 5.79 -6.20 -9.08
N ASP A 30 5.35 -7.37 -9.51
CA ASP A 30 4.16 -7.54 -10.36
C ASP A 30 2.87 -7.64 -9.52
N ASN A 31 2.99 -7.75 -8.19
CA ASN A 31 1.84 -7.76 -7.30
C ASN A 31 1.25 -6.35 -7.19
N ALA A 32 0.04 -6.18 -7.72
CA ALA A 32 -0.70 -4.93 -7.56
C ALA A 32 -1.10 -4.72 -6.10
N VAL A 33 -0.89 -3.50 -5.59
CA VAL A 33 -1.44 -3.12 -4.28
C VAL A 33 -2.96 -3.09 -4.38
N PRO A 34 -3.69 -3.89 -3.58
CA PRO A 34 -5.14 -3.92 -3.62
C PRO A 34 -5.73 -2.56 -3.23
N ASN A 35 -6.88 -2.21 -3.82
CA ASN A 35 -7.60 -0.99 -3.45
C ASN A 35 -7.97 -0.99 -1.96
N GLY A 36 -8.06 0.19 -1.36
CA GLY A 36 -8.58 0.33 0.00
C GLY A 36 -10.08 -0.01 0.08
N SER A 37 -10.50 -0.61 1.20
CA SER A 37 -11.92 -0.92 1.47
C SER A 37 -12.39 -0.26 2.75
N ILE A 38 -13.65 0.15 2.76
CA ILE A 38 -14.36 0.60 3.96
C ILE A 38 -15.33 -0.51 4.34
N LEU A 39 -15.14 -1.12 5.51
CA LEU A 39 -16.02 -2.15 6.04
C LEU A 39 -17.04 -1.52 6.97
N VAL A 40 -18.32 -1.71 6.66
CA VAL A 40 -19.45 -1.21 7.45
C VAL A 40 -20.13 -2.40 8.11
N SER A 41 -20.39 -2.31 9.42
CA SER A 41 -21.04 -3.39 10.16
C SER A 41 -22.51 -3.53 9.74
N ASN A 42 -22.96 -4.76 9.50
CA ASN A 42 -24.37 -5.07 9.21
C ASN A 42 -25.30 -4.83 10.42
N GLN A 43 -24.75 -4.55 11.61
CA GLN A 43 -25.52 -4.22 12.81
C GLN A 43 -25.92 -2.74 12.88
N LEU A 44 -25.39 -1.89 11.99
CA LEU A 44 -25.76 -0.48 11.95
C LEU A 44 -27.20 -0.31 11.48
N PRO A 45 -27.96 0.64 12.06
CA PRO A 45 -29.27 1.01 11.54
C PRO A 45 -29.22 1.33 10.04
N GLN A 46 -30.23 0.88 9.30
CA GLN A 46 -30.28 1.06 7.84
C GLN A 46 -30.12 2.53 7.41
N ILE A 47 -30.75 3.46 8.15
CA ILE A 47 -30.64 4.90 7.87
C ILE A 47 -29.21 5.44 7.97
N GLU A 48 -28.39 4.84 8.86
CA GLU A 48 -26.98 5.21 9.00
C GLU A 48 -26.15 4.61 7.85
N GLN A 49 -26.45 3.38 7.42
CA GLN A 49 -25.80 2.76 6.27
C GLN A 49 -26.08 3.53 4.97
N GLU A 50 -27.33 3.98 4.78
CA GLU A 50 -27.74 4.80 3.65
C GLU A 50 -27.03 6.17 3.67
N GLY A 51 -26.99 6.83 4.83
CA GLY A 51 -26.26 8.08 4.99
C GLY A 51 -24.76 7.96 4.71
N LEU A 52 -24.12 6.86 5.11
CA LEU A 52 -22.72 6.58 4.80
C LEU A 52 -22.51 6.42 3.29
N ASN A 53 -23.38 5.66 2.61
CA ASN A 53 -23.29 5.46 1.17
C ASN A 53 -23.46 6.78 0.40
N ASP A 54 -24.38 7.64 0.82
CA ASP A 54 -24.61 8.95 0.19
C ASP A 54 -23.38 9.86 0.33
N VAL A 55 -22.78 9.91 1.52
CA VAL A 55 -21.58 10.74 1.76
C VAL A 55 -20.38 10.22 0.96
N LEU A 56 -20.17 8.90 0.95
CA LEU A 56 -19.03 8.29 0.24
C LEU A 56 -19.19 8.38 -1.28
N SER A 57 -20.42 8.29 -1.80
CA SER A 57 -20.71 8.39 -3.23
C SER A 57 -20.71 9.81 -3.77
N SER A 58 -21.00 10.81 -2.90
CA SER A 58 -21.01 12.23 -3.27
C SER A 58 -19.67 12.94 -3.06
N ALA A 59 -18.65 12.23 -2.56
CA ALA A 59 -17.33 12.77 -2.34
C ALA A 59 -16.72 13.33 -3.65
N PRO A 60 -16.23 14.59 -3.68
CA PRO A 60 -15.68 15.18 -4.89
C PRO A 60 -14.43 14.42 -5.37
N PRO A 61 -14.24 14.26 -6.70
CA PRO A 61 -13.10 13.55 -7.28
C PRO A 61 -11.72 14.22 -7.06
N MET A 62 -11.66 15.27 -6.24
CA MET A 62 -10.43 16.03 -5.95
C MET A 62 -9.49 15.30 -4.97
N ILE A 63 -9.83 14.08 -4.54
CA ILE A 63 -8.88 13.14 -3.92
C ILE A 63 -8.23 12.33 -5.06
N PRO A 64 -6.92 12.46 -5.34
CA PRO A 64 -6.25 11.80 -6.48
C PRO A 64 -6.35 10.27 -6.54
N ALA A 65 -6.84 9.62 -5.47
CA ALA A 65 -7.10 8.18 -5.38
C ALA A 65 -8.57 7.78 -5.69
N SER A 66 -9.46 8.74 -5.95
CA SER A 66 -10.89 8.51 -6.14
C SER A 66 -11.22 8.12 -7.59
N VAL A 67 -10.99 6.86 -7.94
CA VAL A 67 -11.57 6.24 -9.15
C VAL A 67 -13.10 6.02 -8.99
N GLY A 68 -13.71 6.64 -7.98
CA GLY A 68 -15.09 6.42 -7.54
C GLY A 68 -15.13 5.42 -6.40
N TYR A 69 -15.84 5.78 -5.33
CA TYR A 69 -16.23 4.82 -4.29
C TYR A 69 -17.21 3.81 -4.91
N ILE A 70 -16.93 2.51 -4.77
CA ILE A 70 -17.83 1.44 -5.22
C ILE A 70 -18.57 0.92 -3.99
N ALA A 71 -19.83 1.33 -3.84
CA ALA A 71 -20.70 0.81 -2.79
C ALA A 71 -20.94 -0.69 -2.99
N ASN A 72 -20.88 -1.46 -1.91
CA ASN A 72 -21.12 -2.91 -1.91
C ASN A 72 -20.26 -3.69 -2.92
N GLY A 73 -19.05 -3.19 -3.20
CA GLY A 73 -18.07 -3.91 -4.02
C GLY A 73 -17.57 -5.19 -3.35
N GLU A 74 -17.01 -6.10 -4.14
CA GLU A 74 -16.30 -7.25 -3.59
C GLU A 74 -15.09 -6.78 -2.78
N VAL A 75 -14.86 -7.42 -1.64
CA VAL A 75 -13.68 -7.14 -0.81
C VAL A 75 -12.43 -7.61 -1.57
N PRO A 76 -11.44 -6.74 -1.83
CA PRO A 76 -10.19 -7.13 -2.47
C PRO A 76 -9.47 -8.23 -1.70
N ASN A 77 -8.73 -9.08 -2.41
CA ASN A 77 -7.86 -10.05 -1.76
C ASN A 77 -6.61 -9.36 -1.20
N TYR A 78 -6.45 -9.38 0.12
CA TYR A 78 -5.31 -8.78 0.83
C TYR A 78 -4.18 -9.77 1.19
N GLN A 79 -4.24 -11.04 0.77
CA GLN A 79 -3.29 -12.08 1.18
C GLN A 79 -1.81 -11.71 0.91
N GLU A 80 -1.50 -11.20 -0.27
CA GLU A 80 -0.12 -10.78 -0.62
C GLU A 80 0.35 -9.62 0.26
N LEU A 81 -0.52 -8.62 0.49
CA LEU A 81 -0.20 -7.49 1.35
C LEU A 81 0.02 -7.94 2.81
N ILE A 82 -0.80 -8.87 3.30
CA ILE A 82 -0.63 -9.48 4.62
C ILE A 82 0.73 -10.18 4.69
N GLY A 83 1.10 -10.99 3.69
CA GLY A 83 2.41 -11.66 3.64
C GLY A 83 3.60 -10.70 3.53
N VAL A 84 3.43 -9.52 2.91
CA VAL A 84 4.44 -8.45 2.97
C VAL A 84 4.56 -7.90 4.39
N ILE A 85 3.45 -7.59 5.05
CA ILE A 85 3.44 -7.08 6.43
C ILE A 85 4.13 -8.08 7.36
N GLU A 86 3.75 -9.35 7.30
CA GLU A 86 4.32 -10.41 8.14
C GLU A 86 5.84 -10.54 7.97
N ARG A 87 6.38 -10.34 6.75
CA ARG A 87 7.83 -10.35 6.50
C ARG A 87 8.54 -9.11 6.99
N VAL A 88 7.86 -7.96 7.03
CA VAL A 88 8.46 -6.67 7.42
C VAL A 88 8.34 -6.43 8.92
N THR A 89 7.29 -6.92 9.59
CA THR A 89 7.10 -6.73 11.04
C THR A 89 8.32 -7.11 11.88
N PRO A 90 9.03 -8.22 11.65
CA PRO A 90 10.18 -8.60 12.48
C PRO A 90 11.35 -7.61 12.41
N ILE A 91 11.46 -6.84 11.32
CA ILE A 91 12.54 -5.87 11.12
C ILE A 91 12.12 -4.44 11.50
N THR A 92 10.86 -4.21 11.90
CA THR A 92 10.38 -2.84 12.20
C THR A 92 11.03 -2.22 13.43
N ASP A 93 11.41 -3.05 14.41
CA ASP A 93 12.00 -2.59 15.66
C ASP A 93 13.39 -1.98 15.43
N ASN A 94 14.09 -2.44 14.40
CA ASN A 94 15.46 -2.02 14.07
C ASN A 94 15.51 -0.87 13.04
N ILE A 95 14.35 -0.37 12.58
CA ILE A 95 14.29 0.68 11.53
C ILE A 95 14.92 1.99 12.01
N GLN A 96 14.90 2.27 13.31
CA GLN A 96 15.47 3.50 13.88
C GLN A 96 16.96 3.38 14.20
N GLU A 97 17.54 2.18 14.12
CA GLU A 97 18.96 1.97 14.37
C GLU A 97 19.81 2.54 13.23
N GLN A 98 21.05 2.92 13.55
CA GLN A 98 22.03 3.36 12.55
C GLN A 98 23.29 2.50 12.63
N PRO A 99 23.53 1.58 11.68
CA PRO A 99 22.70 1.28 10.49
C PRO A 99 21.47 0.43 10.82
N ALA A 100 20.34 0.69 10.15
CA ALA A 100 19.14 -0.14 10.29
C ALA A 100 19.37 -1.50 9.62
N MET A 101 19.26 -2.59 10.38
CA MET A 101 19.35 -3.95 9.85
C MET A 101 17.98 -4.39 9.33
N LEU A 102 17.86 -4.56 8.01
CA LEU A 102 16.62 -4.94 7.32
C LEU A 102 16.52 -6.45 7.07
N TYR A 103 17.10 -7.25 7.96
CA TYR A 103 17.07 -8.71 7.92
C TYR A 103 16.96 -9.23 9.36
N GLU A 104 16.36 -10.41 9.53
CA GLU A 104 16.38 -11.09 10.82
C GLU A 104 17.80 -11.60 11.13
N GLU A 105 18.27 -11.38 12.35
CA GLU A 105 19.47 -12.05 12.84
C GLU A 105 19.12 -13.53 13.08
N GLU A 106 19.80 -14.45 12.39
CA GLU A 106 19.70 -15.88 12.71
C GLU A 106 20.10 -16.06 14.18
N LYS A 107 19.15 -16.44 15.03
CA LYS A 107 19.44 -16.82 16.42
C LYS A 107 20.31 -18.07 16.39
N VAL A 108 21.62 -17.89 16.60
CA VAL A 108 22.53 -18.99 16.89
C VAL A 108 22.21 -19.48 18.31
N GLU A 109 21.33 -20.48 18.42
CA GLU A 109 21.12 -21.21 19.68
C GLU A 109 22.41 -21.98 20.02
N ASN A 110 22.98 -21.69 21.19
CA ASN A 110 24.07 -22.44 21.81
C ASN A 110 23.54 -23.57 22.70
#